data_AF-A0A0C3NN78-F1
#
_entry.id   AF-A0A0C3NN78-F1
#
_cell.length_a   1.000
_cell.length_b   1.000
_cell.length_c   1.000
_cell.angle_alpha   90.00
_cell.angle_beta   90.00
_cell.angle_gamma   90.00
#
_symmetry.space_group_name_H-M   'P 1'
#
loop_
_entity.id
_entity.type
_entity.pdbx_description
1 polymer ?
#
loop_
_entity_poly.entity_id
_entity_poly.type
_entity_poly.pdbx_seq_one_letter_code
_entity_poly.pdbx_strand_id
1 'polypeptide(L)' 'VQQAFSDLERNRGFLATNDVYKAISKIGFVLDSPAFYTACESFDQKKNGRLHLDDFISLCIFLQSARNMFNAFDT' A
#
# COMPACT_ATOMS: atom_id res chain seq x y z
N VAL A 1 -1.07 -1.81 10.25
CA VAL A 1 -1.65 -1.19 9.03
C VAL A 1 -2.35 0.13 9.34
N GLN A 2 -3.43 0.15 10.13
CA GLN A 2 -4.18 1.39 10.43
C GLN A 2 -3.31 2.52 10.98
N GLN A 3 -2.40 2.25 11.92
CA GLN A 3 -1.49 3.29 12.44
C GLN A 3 -0.60 3.91 11.33
N ALA A 4 -0.08 3.08 10.42
CA ALA A 4 0.76 3.58 9.32
C ALA A 4 0.00 4.49 8.34
N PHE A 5 -1.32 4.28 8.21
CA PHE A 5 -2.21 5.17 7.48
C PHE A 5 -2.46 6.47 8.26
N SER A 6 -2.88 6.36 9.51
CA SER A 6 -3.21 7.50 10.38
C SER A 6 -2.05 8.48 10.55
N ASP A 7 -0.81 7.98 10.61
CA ASP A 7 0.39 8.83 10.73
C ASP A 7 0.61 9.76 9.51
N LEU A 8 0.04 9.43 8.35
CA LEU A 8 0.34 10.08 7.06
C LEU A 8 -0.88 10.71 6.39
N GLU A 9 -2.10 10.38 6.80
CA GLU A 9 -3.33 10.93 6.21
C GLU A 9 -3.55 12.41 6.56
N ARG A 10 -3.00 12.91 7.68
CA ARG A 10 -2.99 14.33 8.07
C ARG A 10 -4.38 14.98 8.02
N ASN A 11 -5.41 14.30 8.53
CA ASN A 11 -6.83 14.72 8.51
C ASN A 11 -7.45 14.87 7.11
N ARG A 12 -6.83 14.28 6.07
CA ARG A 12 -7.37 14.29 4.70
C ARG A 12 -8.34 13.13 4.44
N GLY A 13 -8.27 12.07 5.23
CA GLY A 13 -9.00 10.82 5.01
C GLY A 13 -8.44 9.95 3.89
N PHE A 14 -7.26 10.30 3.33
CA PHE A 14 -6.60 9.55 2.27
C PHE A 14 -5.08 9.74 2.28
N LEU A 15 -4.38 8.83 1.61
CA LEU A 15 -2.96 8.94 1.29
C LEU A 15 -2.78 9.29 -0.18
N ALA A 16 -1.93 10.29 -0.45
CA ALA A 16 -1.38 10.50 -1.78
C ALA A 16 -0.31 9.43 -2.07
N THR A 17 -0.02 9.16 -3.34
CA THR A 17 0.94 8.12 -3.76
C THR A 17 2.27 8.16 -3.00
N ASN A 18 2.88 9.34 -2.80
CA ASN A 18 4.13 9.44 -2.04
C ASN A 18 3.99 9.07 -0.54
N ASP A 19 2.82 9.35 0.05
CA ASP A 19 2.53 8.93 1.42
C ASP A 19 2.25 7.41 1.50
N VAL A 20 1.64 6.81 0.47
CA VAL A 20 1.49 5.34 0.37
C VAL A 20 2.85 4.66 0.38
N TYR A 21 3.82 5.16 -0.39
CA TYR A 21 5.19 4.62 -0.41
C TYR A 21 5.81 4.60 0.99
N LYS A 22 5.71 5.71 1.73
CA LYS A 22 6.20 5.82 3.11
C LYS A 22 5.47 4.87 4.04
N ALA A 23 4.14 4.76 3.90
CA ALA A 23 3.31 3.92 4.74
C ALA A 23 3.66 2.43 4.58
N ILE A 24 3.78 1.95 3.34
CA ILE A 24 4.13 0.54 3.06
C ILE A 24 5.59 0.24 3.44
N SER A 25 6.49 1.20 3.28
CA SER A 25 7.89 1.08 3.73
C SER A 25 7.97 0.90 5.25
N LYS A 26 7.17 1.66 6.02
CA LYS A 26 7.12 1.56 7.48
C LYS A 26 6.62 0.19 7.97
N ILE A 27 5.80 -0.51 7.19
CA ILE A 27 5.34 -1.87 7.49
C ILE A 27 6.18 -2.96 6.80
N GLY A 28 7.32 -2.58 6.23
CA GLY A 28 8.35 -3.50 5.74
C GLY A 28 8.22 -3.92 4.28
N PHE A 29 7.46 -3.20 3.44
CA PHE A 29 7.42 -3.43 1.99
C PHE A 29 8.13 -2.32 1.24
N VAL A 30 9.10 -2.68 0.41
CA VAL A 30 9.72 -1.78 -0.57
C VAL A 30 9.55 -2.43 -1.94
N LEU A 31 8.85 -1.75 -2.82
CA LEU A 31 8.63 -2.18 -4.19
C LEU A 31 9.50 -1.33 -5.12
N ASP A 32 9.90 -1.89 -6.26
CA ASP A 32 10.42 -1.09 -7.36
C ASP A 32 9.35 -0.11 -7.87
N SER A 33 9.81 0.93 -8.56
CA SER A 33 8.94 2.03 -9.01
C SER A 33 7.77 1.53 -9.88
N PRO A 34 7.98 0.74 -10.95
CA PRO A 34 6.87 0.16 -11.73
C PRO A 34 5.87 -0.63 -10.90
N ALA A 35 6.32 -1.59 -10.09
CA ALA A 35 5.42 -2.41 -9.28
C ALA A 35 4.64 -1.57 -8.25
N PHE A 36 5.29 -0.56 -7.67
CA PHE A 36 4.67 0.35 -6.73
C PHE A 36 3.53 1.16 -7.36
N TYR A 37 3.76 1.77 -8.53
CA TYR A 37 2.74 2.55 -9.22
C TYR A 37 1.58 1.68 -9.69
N THR A 38 1.86 0.50 -10.25
CA THR A 38 0.83 -0.45 -10.67
C THR A 38 -0.02 -0.93 -9.49
N ALA A 39 0.60 -1.20 -8.34
CA ALA A 39 -0.14 -1.56 -7.13
C ALA A 39 -1.04 -0.41 -6.66
N CYS A 40 -0.52 0.83 -6.60
CA CYS A 40 -1.34 1.98 -6.22
C CYS A 40 -2.55 2.17 -7.16
N GLU A 41 -2.34 2.08 -8.47
CA GLU A 41 -3.43 2.22 -9.46
C GLU A 41 -4.46 1.10 -9.35
N SER A 42 -4.02 -0.13 -9.08
CA SER A 42 -4.90 -1.31 -8.96
C SER A 42 -5.82 -1.22 -7.75
N PHE A 43 -5.35 -0.64 -6.64
CA PHE A 43 -6.10 -0.53 -5.40
C PHE A 43 -6.78 0.84 -5.20
N ASP A 44 -6.50 1.86 -6.01
CA ASP A 44 -7.27 3.10 -6.05
C ASP A 44 -8.64 2.87 -6.71
N GLN A 45 -9.65 2.57 -5.89
CA GLN A 45 -11.02 2.31 -6.37
C GLN A 45 -11.65 3.54 -7.03
N LYS A 46 -11.30 4.74 -6.57
CA LYS A 46 -11.91 6.00 -7.03
C LYS A 46 -11.18 6.61 -8.23
N LYS A 47 -10.05 6.02 -8.65
CA LYS A 47 -9.24 6.43 -9.81
C LYS A 47 -8.86 7.91 -9.79
N ASN A 48 -8.48 8.42 -8.62
CA ASN A 48 -8.15 9.83 -8.40
C ASN A 48 -6.73 10.05 -7.83
N GLY A 49 -5.90 9.00 -7.82
CA GLY A 49 -4.53 9.01 -7.31
C GLY A 49 -4.45 9.03 -5.78
N ARG A 50 -5.52 8.67 -5.08
CA ARG A 50 -5.59 8.70 -3.61
C ARG A 50 -6.14 7.39 -3.08
N LEU A 51 -5.45 6.82 -2.11
CA LEU A 51 -5.92 5.62 -1.42
C LEU A 51 -6.62 6.02 -0.12
N HIS A 52 -7.87 5.64 0.01
CA HIS A 52 -8.59 5.71 1.28
C HIS A 52 -8.17 4.53 2.18
N LEU A 53 -8.68 4.48 3.41
CA LEU A 53 -8.24 3.48 4.38
C LEU A 53 -8.51 2.04 3.92
N ASP A 54 -9.66 1.80 3.31
CA ASP A 54 -10.07 0.52 2.73
C ASP A 54 -9.21 0.10 1.52
N ASP A 55 -8.91 1.04 0.61
CA ASP A 55 -7.96 0.83 -0.48
C ASP A 55 -6.58 0.42 0.07
N PHE A 56 -6.08 1.16 1.05
CA PHE A 56 -4.77 0.93 1.66
C PHE A 56 -4.70 -0.40 2.42
N ILE A 57 -5.74 -0.78 3.16
CA ILE A 57 -5.82 -2.08 3.82
C ILE A 57 -5.80 -3.20 2.78
N SER A 58 -6.57 -3.07 1.70
CA SER A 58 -6.62 -4.07 0.62
C SER A 58 -5.25 -4.25 -0.04
N LEU A 59 -4.55 -3.15 -0.33
CA LEU A 59 -3.17 -3.17 -0.79
C LEU A 59 -2.24 -3.91 0.18
N CYS A 60 -2.31 -3.62 1.48
CA CYS A 60 -1.45 -4.26 2.48
C CYS A 60 -1.71 -5.77 2.58
N ILE A 61 -2.97 -6.21 2.51
CA ILE A 61 -3.34 -7.63 2.52
C ILE A 61 -2.77 -8.33 1.28
N PHE A 62 -2.87 -7.70 0.11
CA PHE A 62 -2.29 -8.23 -1.12
C PHE A 62 -0.78 -8.40 -1.00
N LEU A 63 -0.06 -7.37 -0.54
CA LEU A 63 1.39 -7.42 -0.38
C LEU A 63 1.82 -8.51 0.60
N GLN A 64 1.12 -8.68 1.71
CA GLN A 64 1.39 -9.74 2.67
C GLN A 64 1.13 -11.13 2.09
N SER A 65 0.02 -11.29 1.35
CA SER A 65 -0.33 -12.56 0.69
C SER A 65 0.71 -12.94 -0.36
N ALA A 66 1.14 -11.98 -1.19
CA ALA A 66 2.17 -12.19 -2.19
C ALA A 66 3.49 -12.63 -1.55
N ARG A 67 3.95 -11.94 -0.49
CA ARG A 67 5.15 -12.33 0.25
C ARG A 67 5.05 -13.75 0.80
N ASN A 68 3.93 -14.09 1.44
CA ASN A 68 3.73 -15.42 1.99
C ASN A 68 3.77 -16.50 0.90
N MET A 69 3.21 -16.21 -0.27
CA MET A 69 3.25 -17.12 -1.41
C MET A 69 4.68 -17.32 -1.92
N PHE A 70 5.44 -16.25 -2.16
CA PHE A 70 6.84 -16.38 -2.59
C PHE A 70 7.69 -17.15 -1.57
N ASN A 71 7.60 -16.79 -0.29
CA ASN A 71 8.35 -17.46 0.77
C ASN A 71 8.04 -18.97 0.87
N ALA A 72 6.85 -19.42 0.47
CA ALA A 72 6.49 -20.83 0.50
C ALA A 72 7.14 -21.67 -0.62
N PHE A 73 7.60 -21.04 -1.71
CA PHE A 73 8.17 -21.73 -2.87
C PHE A 73 9.64 -21.39 -3.13
N ASP A 74 10.15 -20.29 -2.59
CA ASP A 74 11.48 -19.74 -2.87
C ASP A 74 12.43 -19.88 -1.67
N THR A 75 12.34 -21.02 -0.96
CA THR A 75 13.21 -21.35 0.20
C THR A 75 14.45 -22.11 -0.23
#